data_AF-S6BNH4-F1
#
_entry.id   AF-S6BNH4-F1
#
_cell.length_a   1.000
_cell.length_b   1.000
_cell.length_c   1.000
_cell.angle_alpha   90.00
_cell.angle_beta   90.00
_cell.angle_gamma   90.00
#
_symmetry.space_group_name_H-M   'P 1'
#
loop_
_entity.id
_entity.type
_entity.pdbx_description
1 polymer ?
#
loop_
_entity_poly.entity_id
_entity_poly.type
_entity_poly.pdbx_seq_one_letter_code
_entity_poly.pdbx_strand_id
1 'polypeptide(L)'
;MKALNTLFLLAGLTATAQQSFASESKPLATQAAEAIQPYAKKFGEAVDQTVHGFFAGTDGPLGDAARSNLQSRQQAEREANRGTRKPMKECIKPGNVIDDDVKECMEGLREKSW
;
A
#
# COMPACT_ATOMS: atom_id res chain seq x y z
N MET A 1 1.77 55.01 41.51
CA MET A 1 1.33 54.04 40.48
C MET A 1 0.71 54.76 39.27
N LYS A 2 1.48 55.55 38.52
CA LYS A 2 0.99 56.22 37.29
C LYS A 2 2.01 56.23 36.13
N ALA A 3 3.28 55.89 36.38
CA ALA A 3 4.33 55.91 35.37
C ALA A 3 4.60 54.55 34.68
N LEU A 4 4.04 53.45 35.19
CA LEU A 4 4.31 52.11 34.65
C LEU A 4 3.33 51.71 33.53
N ASN A 5 2.16 52.35 33.46
CA ASN A 5 1.10 51.96 32.51
C ASN A 5 1.19 52.70 31.16
N THR A 6 1.95 53.80 31.10
CA THR A 6 2.16 54.57 29.87
C THR A 6 3.32 54.04 29.03
N LEU A 7 4.19 53.19 29.59
CA LEU A 7 5.29 52.58 28.83
C LEU A 7 4.79 51.49 27.86
N PHE A 8 3.67 50.84 28.18
CA PHE A 8 3.12 49.76 27.36
C PHE A 8 2.34 50.25 26.13
N LEU A 9 1.89 51.50 26.10
CA LEU A 9 1.10 52.05 24.99
C LEU A 9 1.95 52.61 23.84
N LEU A 10 3.25 52.84 24.05
CA LEU A 10 4.16 53.38 23.02
C LEU A 10 4.95 52.31 22.27
N ALA A 11 4.87 51.04 22.68
CA ALA A 11 5.53 49.92 22.00
C ALA A 11 4.61 49.17 21.00
N GLY A 12 3.39 49.67 20.76
CA GLY A 12 2.40 48.98 19.93
C GLY A 12 2.30 49.42 18.47
N LEU A 13 3.04 50.47 18.06
CA LEU A 13 2.77 51.15 16.78
C LEU A 13 3.99 51.41 15.89
N THR A 14 5.04 50.59 15.99
CA THR A 14 6.14 50.65 15.03
C THR A 14 6.38 49.28 14.37
N ALA A 15 6.14 49.27 13.05
CA ALA A 15 6.65 48.31 12.08
C ALA A 15 6.00 46.92 12.01
N THR A 16 4.70 46.87 11.71
CA THR A 16 4.16 45.80 10.86
C THR A 16 4.58 46.06 9.40
N ALA A 17 5.86 45.90 9.09
CA ALA A 17 6.39 46.03 7.74
C ALA A 17 7.51 45.01 7.49
N GLN A 18 7.27 43.75 7.86
CA GLN A 18 8.07 42.60 7.39
C GLN A 18 7.14 41.45 7.03
N GLN A 19 6.19 41.72 6.12
CA GLN A 19 5.54 40.69 5.32
C GLN A 19 6.33 40.57 4.01
N SER A 20 7.47 39.91 4.00
CA SER A 20 8.07 39.49 2.73
C SER A 20 9.05 38.33 2.92
N PHE A 21 8.68 37.18 2.35
CA PHE A 21 9.53 36.05 1.95
C PHE A 21 10.04 35.09 3.03
N ALA A 22 9.17 34.21 3.53
CA ALA A 22 9.57 32.83 3.88
C ALA A 22 8.34 31.91 3.98
N SER A 23 7.42 31.98 3.03
CA SER A 23 6.69 30.78 2.67
C SER A 23 7.71 29.90 1.96
N GLU A 24 8.46 29.09 2.69
CA GLU A 24 9.28 28.04 2.07
C GLU A 24 8.29 27.09 1.40
N SER A 25 7.99 27.34 0.13
CA SER A 25 7.38 26.36 -0.75
C SER A 25 8.24 25.12 -0.59
N LYS A 26 7.68 24.03 -0.06
CA LYS A 26 8.39 22.76 0.08
C LYS A 26 9.24 22.56 -1.17
N PRO A 27 10.54 22.21 -1.06
CA PRO A 27 11.39 22.01 -2.22
C PRO A 27 10.64 21.22 -3.28
N LEU A 28 10.75 21.58 -4.56
CA LEU A 28 9.94 20.97 -5.63
C LEU A 28 9.95 19.43 -5.57
N ALA A 29 11.09 18.85 -5.17
CA ALA A 29 11.25 17.42 -4.92
C ALA A 29 10.36 16.88 -3.77
N THR A 30 10.24 17.58 -2.64
CA THR A 30 9.36 17.21 -1.53
C THR A 30 7.89 17.34 -1.91
N GLN A 31 7.51 18.42 -2.61
CA GLN A 31 6.13 18.59 -3.07
C GLN A 31 5.75 17.50 -4.09
N ALA A 32 6.64 17.18 -5.02
CA ALA A 32 6.46 16.09 -5.96
C ALA A 32 6.39 14.73 -5.25
N ALA A 33 7.27 14.47 -4.27
CA ALA A 33 7.28 13.24 -3.49
C ALA A 33 5.98 13.04 -2.70
N GLU A 34 5.46 14.09 -2.06
CA GLU A 34 4.18 14.06 -1.34
C GLU A 34 3.00 13.83 -2.29
N ALA A 35 3.03 14.45 -3.48
CA ALA A 35 1.99 14.26 -4.49
C ALA A 35 1.92 12.81 -5.02
N ILE A 36 3.07 12.13 -5.14
CA ILE A 36 3.13 10.75 -5.61
C ILE A 36 3.08 9.72 -4.47
N GLN A 37 3.25 10.13 -3.21
CA GLN A 37 3.28 9.27 -2.03
C GLN A 37 2.12 8.25 -1.95
N PRO A 38 0.84 8.62 -2.18
CA PRO A 38 -0.25 7.64 -2.15
C PRO A 38 -0.15 6.57 -3.25
N TYR A 39 0.56 6.86 -4.34
CA TYR A 39 0.77 5.95 -5.47
C TYR A 39 2.10 5.19 -5.38
N ALA A 40 3.06 5.69 -4.58
CA ALA A 40 4.40 5.13 -4.48
C ALA A 40 4.41 3.64 -4.10
N LYS A 41 3.48 3.21 -3.23
CA LYS A 41 3.33 1.79 -2.87
C LYS A 41 2.95 0.92 -4.07
N LYS A 42 2.00 1.37 -4.89
CA LYS A 42 1.54 0.62 -6.07
C LYS A 42 2.60 0.54 -7.15
N PHE A 43 3.34 1.62 -7.37
CA PHE A 43 4.51 1.62 -8.24
C PHE A 43 5.61 0.70 -7.72
N GLY A 44 5.91 0.77 -6.42
CA GLY A 44 6.89 -0.11 -5.78
C GLY A 44 6.52 -1.59 -5.92
N GLU A 45 5.26 -1.95 -5.66
CA GLU A 45 4.73 -3.30 -5.83
C GLU A 45 4.90 -3.81 -7.28
N ALA A 46 4.60 -2.97 -8.27
CA ALA A 46 4.71 -3.32 -9.69
C ALA A 46 6.16 -3.50 -10.16
N VAL A 47 7.06 -2.60 -9.72
CA VAL A 47 8.49 -2.71 -10.01
C VAL A 47 9.06 -3.97 -9.37
N ASP A 48 8.76 -4.21 -8.10
CA ASP A 48 9.23 -5.37 -7.36
C ASP A 48 8.76 -6.69 -8.00
N GLN A 49 7.48 -6.78 -8.39
CA GLN A 49 6.95 -7.92 -9.12
C GLN A 49 7.64 -8.12 -10.48
N THR A 50 7.93 -7.04 -11.19
CA THR A 50 8.64 -7.10 -12.49
C THR A 50 10.07 -7.60 -12.32
N VAL A 51 10.78 -7.10 -11.31
CA VAL A 51 12.15 -7.51 -11.00
C VAL A 51 12.20 -8.98 -10.59
N HIS A 52 11.33 -9.42 -9.68
CA HIS A 52 11.25 -10.83 -9.32
C HIS A 52 10.81 -11.69 -10.50
N GLY A 53 9.87 -11.24 -11.34
CA GLY A 53 9.47 -11.94 -12.56
C GLY A 53 10.63 -12.14 -13.54
N PHE A 54 11.46 -11.12 -13.72
CA PHE A 54 12.67 -11.21 -14.54
C PHE A 54 13.66 -12.26 -13.98
N PHE A 55 13.97 -12.19 -12.68
CA PHE A 55 14.89 -13.14 -12.06
C PHE A 55 14.35 -14.56 -11.97
N ALA A 56 13.03 -14.74 -11.82
CA ALA A 56 12.40 -16.04 -11.80
C ALA A 56 12.59 -16.85 -13.10
N GLY A 57 12.92 -16.17 -14.21
CA GLY A 57 13.30 -16.80 -15.48
C GLY A 57 14.76 -17.25 -15.56
N THR A 58 15.58 -16.93 -14.57
CA THR A 58 16.99 -17.35 -14.49
C THR A 58 17.13 -18.65 -13.71
N ASP A 59 18.17 -19.42 -14.02
CA ASP A 59 18.51 -20.63 -13.27
C ASP A 59 19.41 -20.33 -12.06
N GLY A 60 19.35 -21.20 -11.06
CA GLY A 60 20.16 -21.11 -9.85
C GLY A 60 19.49 -20.35 -8.69
N PRO A 61 20.24 -20.11 -7.60
CA PRO A 61 19.66 -19.69 -6.32
C PRO A 61 18.87 -18.39 -6.36
N LEU A 62 19.26 -17.46 -7.24
CA LEU A 62 18.57 -16.19 -7.40
C LEU A 62 17.19 -16.36 -8.06
N GLY A 63 17.12 -17.22 -9.09
CA GLY A 63 15.84 -17.53 -9.74
C GLY A 63 14.91 -18.33 -8.84
N ASP A 64 15.44 -19.26 -8.07
CA ASP A 64 14.66 -20.01 -7.07
C ASP A 64 14.09 -19.10 -5.98
N ALA A 65 14.91 -18.17 -5.47
CA ALA A 65 14.46 -17.19 -4.49
C ALA A 65 13.36 -16.28 -5.07
N ALA A 66 13.50 -15.84 -6.32
CA ALA A 66 12.51 -15.02 -6.98
C ALA A 66 11.18 -15.76 -7.21
N ARG A 67 11.22 -17.02 -7.65
CA ARG A 67 10.03 -17.90 -7.78
C ARG A 67 9.33 -18.09 -6.45
N SER A 68 10.10 -18.40 -5.40
CA SER A 68 9.57 -18.57 -4.04
C SER A 68 8.91 -17.29 -3.51
N ASN A 69 9.53 -16.13 -3.73
CA ASN A 69 8.94 -14.85 -3.35
C ASN A 69 7.62 -14.60 -4.07
N LEU A 70 7.58 -14.78 -5.40
CA LEU A 70 6.35 -14.60 -6.20
C LEU A 70 5.23 -15.55 -5.75
N GLN A 71 5.55 -16.82 -5.48
CA GLN A 71 4.58 -17.78 -4.98
C GLN A 71 4.02 -17.37 -3.62
N SER A 72 4.89 -16.95 -2.68
CA SER A 72 4.48 -16.50 -1.36
C SER A 72 3.54 -15.28 -1.44
N ARG A 73 3.80 -14.35 -2.37
CA ARG A 73 2.96 -13.17 -2.58
C ARG A 73 1.62 -13.51 -3.20
N GLN A 74 1.60 -14.39 -4.21
CA GLN A 74 0.35 -14.87 -4.79
C GLN A 74 -0.52 -15.59 -3.76
N GLN A 75 0.09 -16.38 -2.89
CA GLN A 75 -0.66 -17.04 -1.82
C GLN A 75 -1.22 -16.02 -0.81
N ALA A 76 -0.40 -15.07 -0.36
CA ALA A 76 -0.85 -14.00 0.53
C ALA A 76 -1.98 -13.16 -0.09
N GLU A 77 -1.91 -12.87 -1.39
CA GLU A 77 -2.94 -12.15 -2.12
C GLU A 77 -4.24 -12.97 -2.23
N ARG A 78 -4.14 -14.27 -2.51
CA ARG A 78 -5.29 -15.18 -2.52
C ARG A 78 -5.94 -15.28 -1.15
N GLU A 79 -5.15 -15.33 -0.08
CA GLU A 79 -5.64 -15.36 1.29
C GLU A 79 -6.27 -14.03 1.71
N ALA A 80 -5.71 -12.90 1.29
CA ALA A 80 -6.25 -11.57 1.56
C ALA A 80 -7.57 -11.30 0.81
N ASN A 81 -7.71 -11.85 -0.41
CA ASN A 81 -8.92 -11.73 -1.24
C ASN A 81 -9.85 -12.94 -1.11
N ARG A 82 -9.59 -13.81 -0.15
CA ARG A 82 -10.39 -15.01 0.10
C ARG A 82 -11.82 -14.65 0.48
N GLY A 83 -12.78 -15.26 -0.20
CA GLY A 83 -14.20 -15.14 0.13
C GLY A 83 -14.60 -15.90 1.40
N THR A 84 -15.88 -15.82 1.76
CA THR A 84 -16.41 -16.57 2.90
C THR A 84 -16.24 -18.08 2.70
N ARG A 85 -15.83 -18.78 3.75
CA ARG A 85 -15.80 -20.26 3.76
C ARG A 85 -17.19 -20.80 3.47
N LYS A 86 -17.28 -21.76 2.56
CA LYS A 86 -18.53 -22.44 2.18
C LYS A 86 -18.57 -23.86 2.74
N PRO A 87 -19.75 -24.38 3.11
CA PRO A 87 -19.88 -25.76 3.52
C PRO A 87 -19.70 -26.70 2.33
N MET A 88 -19.24 -27.93 2.60
CA MET A 88 -18.97 -28.94 1.57
C MET A 88 -20.16 -29.20 0.64
N LYS A 89 -21.39 -29.16 1.19
CA LYS A 89 -22.64 -29.33 0.41
C LYS A 89 -22.80 -28.33 -0.74
N GLU A 90 -22.24 -27.13 -0.60
CA GLU A 90 -22.32 -26.09 -1.63
C GLU A 90 -21.28 -26.30 -2.72
N CYS A 91 -20.12 -26.85 -2.36
CA CYS A 91 -18.97 -27.05 -3.25
C CYS A 91 -18.89 -28.46 -3.84
N ILE A 92 -19.62 -29.47 -3.36
CA ILE A 92 -19.46 -30.83 -3.88
C ILE A 92 -19.79 -30.92 -5.39
N LYS A 93 -18.97 -31.67 -6.14
CA LYS A 93 -19.19 -31.94 -7.57
C LYS A 93 -20.27 -33.02 -7.75
N PRO A 94 -20.97 -33.04 -8.90
CA PRO A 94 -21.87 -34.14 -9.24
C PRO A 94 -21.16 -35.51 -9.12
N GLY A 95 -21.88 -36.53 -8.68
CA GLY A 95 -21.29 -37.85 -8.44
C GLY A 95 -20.43 -37.95 -7.16
N ASN A 96 -20.54 -36.97 -6.25
CA ASN A 96 -19.79 -36.91 -4.99
C ASN A 96 -18.27 -36.89 -5.15
N VAL A 97 -17.78 -36.30 -6.23
CA VAL A 97 -16.33 -36.12 -6.45
C VAL A 97 -15.82 -35.00 -5.53
N ILE A 98 -14.78 -35.30 -4.75
CA ILE A 98 -14.08 -34.35 -3.89
C ILE A 98 -12.63 -34.28 -4.38
N ASP A 99 -12.26 -33.12 -4.91
CA ASP A 99 -10.92 -32.81 -5.38
C ASP A 99 -10.48 -31.42 -4.87
N ASP A 100 -9.31 -30.96 -5.33
CA ASP A 100 -8.74 -29.69 -4.92
C ASP A 100 -9.65 -28.49 -5.25
N ASP A 101 -10.45 -28.56 -6.32
CA ASP A 101 -11.40 -27.49 -6.64
C ASP A 101 -12.49 -27.37 -5.56
N VAL A 102 -12.98 -28.51 -5.04
CA VAL A 102 -13.96 -28.54 -3.95
C VAL A 102 -13.36 -27.96 -2.68
N LYS A 103 -12.10 -28.29 -2.39
CA LYS A 103 -11.36 -27.73 -1.25
C LYS A 103 -11.19 -26.21 -1.39
N GLU A 104 -10.75 -25.73 -2.55
CA GLU A 104 -10.59 -24.30 -2.84
C GLU A 104 -11.93 -23.55 -2.73
N CYS A 105 -13.03 -24.14 -3.19
CA CYS A 105 -14.37 -23.57 -3.06
C CYS A 105 -14.82 -23.49 -1.59
N MET A 106 -14.60 -24.54 -0.80
CA MET A 106 -14.92 -24.54 0.63
C MET A 106 -14.10 -23.51 1.38
N GLU A 107 -12.85 -23.33 0.97
CA GLU A 107 -11.99 -22.32 1.52
C GLU A 107 -12.38 -20.91 1.06
N GLY A 108 -13.25 -20.74 0.07
CA GLY A 108 -13.61 -19.44 -0.48
C GLY A 108 -12.50 -18.84 -1.35
N LEU A 109 -11.55 -19.67 -1.78
CA LEU A 109 -10.49 -19.29 -2.73
C LEU A 109 -10.96 -19.40 -4.18
N ARG A 110 -12.09 -20.08 -4.42
CA ARG A 110 -12.65 -20.32 -5.75
C ARG A 110 -14.17 -20.23 -5.78
N GLU A 111 -14.69 -19.72 -6.88
CA GLU A 111 -16.12 -19.80 -7.19
C GLU A 111 -16.46 -21.12 -7.86
N LYS A 112 -17.63 -21.67 -7.49
CA LYS A 112 -18.11 -22.94 -8.04
C LYS A 112 -18.48 -22.75 -9.51
N SER A 113 -17.95 -23.62 -10.37
CA SER A 113 -18.15 -23.59 -11.81
C SER A 113 -18.62 -24.94 -12.40
N TRP A 114 -19.12 -25.84 -11.54
CA TRP A 114 -19.48 -27.23 -11.87
C TRP A 114 -20.87 -27.60 -11.34
#